data_AF-A0AB36V0L1-F1
#
_entry.id   AF-A0AB36V0L1-F1
#
_cell.length_a   1.000
_cell.length_b   1.000
_cell.length_c   1.000
_cell.angle_alpha   90.00
_cell.angle_beta   90.00
_cell.angle_gamma   90.00
#
_symmetry.space_group_name_H-M   'P 1'
#
loop_
_entity.id
_entity.type
_entity.pdbx_description
1 polymer ?
#
loop_
_entity_poly.entity_id
_entity_poly.type
_entity_poly.pdbx_seq_one_letter_code
_entity_poly.pdbx_strand_id
1 'polypeptide(L)'
;PSLFVSGTATDIIGQAKSITWYEQGNNTPIANDTNYSIGTGVGKPLTIKANILASKNQQVYLCEVVWTDPSTGLDITSKLDIELVKVTNGTNGTNG
;
A
#
# COMPACT_ATOMS: atom_id res chain seq x y z
N PRO A 1 1.17 5.22 -4.05
CA PRO A 1 1.26 4.14 -5.07
C PRO A 1 1.40 4.80 -6.44
N SER A 2 1.88 4.05 -7.43
CA SER A 2 2.00 4.49 -8.82
C SER A 2 1.46 3.39 -9.74
N LEU A 3 0.97 3.76 -10.92
CA LEU A 3 0.42 2.84 -11.90
C LEU A 3 0.98 3.18 -13.28
N PHE A 4 1.53 2.18 -13.97
CA PHE A 4 2.10 2.36 -15.31
C PHE A 4 1.52 1.32 -16.27
N VAL A 5 1.30 1.74 -17.51
CA VAL A 5 1.03 0.82 -18.62
C VAL A 5 2.38 0.42 -19.24
N SER A 6 2.57 -0.87 -19.51
CA SER A 6 3.80 -1.38 -20.13
C SER A 6 4.13 -0.61 -21.41
N GLY A 7 5.40 -0.24 -21.58
CA GLY A 7 5.86 0.57 -22.71
C GLY A 7 5.65 2.09 -22.54
N THR A 8 5.11 2.55 -21.41
CA THR A 8 4.96 3.99 -21.10
C THR A 8 5.72 4.37 -19.83
N ALA A 9 6.25 5.60 -19.78
CA ALA A 9 6.93 6.14 -18.60
C ALA A 9 6.02 7.07 -17.76
N THR A 10 4.76 7.25 -18.15
CA THR A 10 3.83 8.16 -17.47
C THR A 10 3.13 7.41 -16.34
N ASP A 11 3.19 7.95 -15.13
CA ASP A 11 2.38 7.46 -14.02
C ASP A 11 0.93 7.90 -14.22
N ILE A 12 0.04 6.93 -14.36
CA ILE A 12 -1.39 7.11 -14.60
C ILE A 12 -2.23 6.87 -13.34
N ILE A 13 -1.63 6.79 -12.15
CA ILE A 13 -2.38 6.53 -10.91
C ILE A 13 -3.51 7.52 -10.63
N GLY A 14 -3.40 8.76 -11.14
CA GLY A 14 -4.47 9.76 -11.05
C GLY A 14 -5.73 9.42 -11.85
N GLN A 15 -5.65 8.45 -12.77
CA GLN A 15 -6.77 7.95 -13.57
C GLN A 15 -7.43 6.72 -12.95
N ALA A 16 -6.96 6.25 -11.78
CA ALA A 16 -7.56 5.12 -11.10
C ALA A 16 -9.03 5.39 -10.74
N LYS A 17 -9.90 4.43 -11.02
CA LYS A 17 -11.31 4.42 -10.63
C LYS A 17 -11.45 4.24 -9.11
N SER A 18 -10.62 3.38 -8.53
CA SER A 18 -10.53 3.23 -7.07
C SER A 18 -9.11 2.86 -6.64
N ILE A 19 -8.78 3.25 -5.42
CA ILE A 19 -7.57 2.87 -4.71
C ILE A 19 -8.01 2.55 -3.28
N THR A 20 -7.82 1.31 -2.86
CA THR A 20 -8.28 0.81 -1.57
C THR A 20 -7.14 0.06 -0.87
N TRP A 21 -7.00 0.30 0.43
CA TRP A 21 -5.95 -0.29 1.25
C TRP A 21 -6.54 -1.31 2.21
N TYR A 22 -5.81 -2.40 2.45
CA TYR A 22 -6.18 -3.48 3.35
C TYR A 22 -4.97 -3.92 4.17
N GLU A 23 -5.22 -4.46 5.36
CA GLU A 23 -4.23 -5.31 6.03
C GLU A 23 -4.37 -6.73 5.46
N GLN A 24 -3.27 -7.45 5.25
CA GLN A 24 -3.31 -8.81 4.71
C GLN A 24 -4.17 -9.73 5.60
N GLY A 25 -5.05 -10.51 4.96
CA GLY A 25 -6.01 -11.38 5.64
C GLY A 25 -7.28 -10.66 6.14
N ASN A 26 -7.37 -9.34 5.98
CA ASN A 26 -8.57 -8.56 6.28
C ASN A 26 -9.25 -8.10 4.97
N ASN A 27 -10.53 -8.40 4.83
CA ASN A 27 -11.33 -7.98 3.66
C ASN A 27 -12.01 -6.62 3.86
N THR A 28 -11.90 -6.02 5.05
CA THR A 28 -12.41 -4.68 5.33
C THR A 28 -11.36 -3.62 4.96
N PRO A 29 -11.72 -2.62 4.15
CA PRO A 29 -10.82 -1.52 3.82
C PRO A 29 -10.32 -0.79 5.07
N ILE A 30 -9.04 -0.40 5.07
CA ILE A 30 -8.48 0.50 6.07
C ILE A 30 -9.20 1.85 6.00
N ALA A 31 -9.73 2.29 7.14
CA ALA A 31 -10.38 3.59 7.30
C ALA A 31 -9.45 4.58 8.02
N ASN A 32 -9.82 5.87 7.97
CA ASN A 32 -9.18 6.88 8.80
C ASN A 32 -9.57 6.66 10.27
N ASP A 33 -8.59 6.40 11.13
CA ASP A 33 -8.80 6.17 12.57
C ASP A 33 -7.62 6.70 13.41
N THR A 34 -7.28 6.09 14.54
CA THR A 34 -6.09 6.48 15.33
C THR A 34 -4.78 5.93 14.76
N ASN A 35 -4.80 4.80 14.08
CA ASN A 35 -3.64 4.08 13.55
C ASN A 35 -3.31 4.47 12.12
N TYR A 36 -4.31 4.87 11.32
CA TYR A 36 -4.20 5.02 9.88
C TYR A 36 -4.82 6.32 9.38
N SER A 37 -4.30 6.83 8.26
CA SER A 37 -5.02 7.78 7.43
C SER A 37 -4.82 7.52 5.94
N ILE A 38 -5.90 7.68 5.18
CA ILE A 38 -5.88 7.63 3.71
C ILE A 38 -5.86 9.06 3.20
N GLY A 39 -4.77 9.43 2.51
CA GLY A 39 -4.62 10.76 1.93
C GLY A 39 -5.69 11.06 0.88
N THR A 40 -6.03 12.33 0.73
CA THR A 40 -6.99 12.83 -0.27
C THR A 40 -6.35 13.18 -1.61
N GLY A 41 -5.02 13.23 -1.68
CA GLY A 41 -4.26 13.51 -2.90
C GLY A 41 -4.26 12.37 -3.92
N VAL A 42 -3.65 12.63 -5.07
CA VAL A 42 -3.43 11.65 -6.14
C VAL A 42 -2.78 10.39 -5.56
N GLY A 43 -3.32 9.22 -5.92
CA GLY A 43 -2.82 7.94 -5.43
C GLY A 43 -3.30 7.53 -4.03
N LYS A 44 -4.09 8.36 -3.33
CA LYS A 44 -4.67 8.06 -2.00
C LYS A 44 -3.71 7.30 -1.06
N PRO A 45 -2.55 7.91 -0.71
CA PRO A 45 -1.51 7.21 0.03
C PRO A 45 -1.99 6.80 1.43
N LEU A 46 -1.64 5.58 1.86
CA LEU A 46 -1.79 5.15 3.24
C LEU A 46 -0.67 5.75 4.10
N THR A 47 -1.06 6.38 5.21
CA THR A 47 -0.15 6.82 6.28
C THR A 47 -0.41 5.99 7.53
N ILE A 48 0.65 5.46 8.11
CA ILE A 48 0.63 4.72 9.36
C ILE A 48 1.06 5.69 10.48
N LYS A 49 0.17 5.94 11.44
CA LYS A 49 0.33 6.97 12.49
C LYS A 49 0.77 6.40 13.84
N ALA A 50 0.73 5.09 13.98
CA ALA A 50 1.09 4.38 15.20
C ALA A 50 2.17 3.32 14.93
N ASN A 51 2.88 2.90 15.98
CA ASN A 51 3.83 1.80 15.88
C ASN A 51 3.09 0.44 15.83
N ILE A 52 2.64 0.05 14.64
CA ILE A 52 1.90 -1.20 14.41
C ILE A 52 2.76 -2.44 14.71
N LEU A 53 4.09 -2.33 14.63
CA LEU A 53 5.04 -3.41 14.92
C LEU A 53 5.43 -3.51 16.40
N ALA A 54 4.85 -2.70 17.29
CA ALA A 54 5.11 -2.81 18.73
C ALA A 54 4.80 -4.23 19.24
N SER A 55 3.65 -4.79 18.81
CA SER A 55 3.14 -6.11 19.20
C SER A 55 3.16 -7.16 18.07
N LYS A 56 3.72 -6.82 16.90
CA LYS A 56 3.77 -7.71 15.72
C LYS A 56 5.20 -7.87 15.21
N ASN A 57 5.54 -9.04 14.67
CA ASN A 57 6.84 -9.26 14.01
C ASN A 57 6.84 -8.76 12.56
N GLN A 58 5.68 -8.71 11.93
CA GLN A 58 5.50 -8.14 10.60
C GLN A 58 4.07 -7.63 10.42
N GLN A 59 3.88 -6.78 9.42
CA GLN A 59 2.57 -6.33 8.95
C GLN A 59 2.62 -6.18 7.43
N VAL A 60 1.71 -6.87 6.74
CA VAL A 60 1.56 -6.73 5.29
C VAL A 60 0.33 -5.87 5.00
N TYR A 61 0.49 -4.93 4.07
CA TYR A 61 -0.55 -4.08 3.53
C TYR A 61 -0.77 -4.40 2.06
N LEU A 62 -2.02 -4.49 1.65
CA LEU A 62 -2.42 -4.67 0.25
C LEU A 62 -3.03 -3.37 -0.26
N CYS A 63 -2.53 -2.88 -1.39
CA CYS A 63 -3.14 -1.81 -2.17
C CYS A 63 -3.82 -2.41 -3.40
N GLU A 64 -5.14 -2.30 -3.48
CA GLU A 64 -5.92 -2.64 -4.65
C GLU A 64 -6.22 -1.37 -5.46
N VAL A 65 -5.82 -1.37 -6.73
CA VAL A 65 -6.07 -0.28 -7.68
C VAL A 65 -6.95 -0.82 -8.80
N VAL A 66 -8.11 -0.20 -9.01
CA VAL A 66 -8.96 -0.47 -10.18
C VAL A 66 -8.78 0.67 -11.16
N TRP A 67 -8.43 0.36 -12.40
CA TRP A 67 -8.32 1.30 -13.51
C TRP A 67 -9.12 0.78 -14.70
N THR A 68 -9.89 1.65 -15.34
CA THR A 68 -10.63 1.29 -16.55
C THR A 68 -9.75 1.59 -17.76
N ASP A 69 -9.39 0.56 -18.52
CA ASP A 69 -8.64 0.72 -19.76
C ASP A 69 -9.49 1.46 -20.81
N PRO A 70 -9.09 2.65 -21.26
CA PRO A 70 -9.90 3.45 -22.18
C PRO A 70 -10.02 2.82 -23.57
N SER A 71 -9.13 1.90 -23.95
CA SER A 71 -9.15 1.24 -25.26
C SER A 71 -10.14 0.08 -25.33
N THR A 72 -10.32 -0.64 -24.21
CA THR A 72 -11.18 -1.83 -24.12
C THR A 72 -12.44 -1.61 -23.30
N GLY A 73 -12.48 -0.58 -22.46
CA GLY A 73 -13.55 -0.31 -21.50
C GLY A 73 -13.57 -1.28 -20.31
N LEU A 74 -12.56 -2.14 -20.16
CA LEU A 74 -12.50 -3.15 -19.12
C LEU A 74 -11.86 -2.59 -17.84
N ASP A 75 -12.39 -3.01 -16.69
CA ASP A 75 -11.77 -2.73 -15.39
C ASP A 75 -10.61 -3.71 -15.16
N ILE A 76 -9.43 -3.17 -14.91
CA ILE A 76 -8.23 -3.91 -14.56
C ILE A 76 -7.93 -3.68 -13.08
N THR A 77 -7.91 -4.77 -12.31
CA THR A 77 -7.54 -4.75 -10.89
C THR A 77 -6.08 -5.11 -10.72
N SER A 78 -5.29 -4.17 -10.22
CA SER A 78 -3.88 -4.37 -9.86
C SER A 78 -3.73 -4.45 -8.34
N LYS A 79 -2.94 -5.40 -7.86
CA LYS A 79 -2.70 -5.65 -6.43
C LYS A 79 -1.21 -5.49 -6.13
N LEU A 80 -0.90 -4.73 -5.08
CA LEU A 80 0.45 -4.46 -4.63
C LEU A 80 0.54 -4.77 -3.14
N ASP A 81 1.49 -5.62 -2.76
CA ASP A 81 1.75 -5.94 -1.36
C ASP A 81 2.97 -5.14 -0.85
N ILE A 82 2.84 -4.61 0.37
CA ILE A 82 3.89 -3.89 1.09
C ILE A 82 4.05 -4.55 2.44
N GLU A 83 5.21 -5.13 2.71
CA GLU A 83 5.51 -5.79 3.97
C GLU A 83 6.44 -4.93 4.83
N LEU A 84 6.03 -4.68 6.07
CA LEU A 84 6.87 -4.14 7.12
C LEU A 84 7.32 -5.28 8.03
N VAL A 85 8.62 -5.50 8.15
CA VAL A 85 9.21 -6.52 9.04
C VAL A 85 9.93 -5.85 10.19
N LYS A 86 9.66 -6.31 11.42
CA LYS A 86 10.38 -5.89 12.62
C LYS A 86 11.74 -6.58 12.65
N VAL A 87 12.81 -5.80 12.60
CA VAL A 87 14.17 -6.30 12.81
C VAL A 87 14.47 -6.27 14.31
N THR A 88 14.71 -7.44 14.90
CA THR A 88 15.01 -7.59 16.33
C THR A 88 16.50 -7.87 16.63
N ASN A 89 17.29 -8.28 15.63
CA ASN A 89 18.71 -8.59 15.78
C ASN A 89 19.60 -7.52 15.15
N GLY A 90 19.92 -6.50 15.92
CA GLY A 90 21.17 -5.75 15.79
C GLY A 90 21.97 -5.97 17.06
N THR A 91 22.71 -7.08 17.16
CA THR A 91 23.72 -7.20 18.21
C THR A 91 24.82 -6.18 17.89
N ASN A 92 25.12 -5.28 18.83
CA ASN A 92 26.42 -4.62 18.83
C ASN A 92 27.47 -5.73 18.84
N GLY A 93 28.20 -5.90 17.73
CA GLY A 93 29.37 -6.77 17.73
C GLY A 93 30.34 -6.19 18.75
N THR A 94 30.54 -6.87 19.87
CA THR A 94 31.59 -6.56 20.82
C THR A 94 32.93 -6.92 20.16
N ASN A 95 33.41 -6.03 19.29
CA ASN A 95 34.81 -6.02 18.88
C ASN A 95 35.54 -5.05 19.80
N GLY A 96 36.24 -5.61 20.78
CA GLY A 96 37.08 -4.92 21.76
C GLY A 96 37.56 -5.87 22.83
#